data_AF-A0A6Q2WZX7-F1
#
_entry.id   AF-A0A6Q2WZX7-F1
#
_cell.length_a   1.000
_cell.length_b   1.000
_cell.length_c   1.000
_cell.angle_alpha   90.00
_cell.angle_beta   90.00
_cell.angle_gamma   90.00
#
_symmetry.space_group_name_H-M   'P 1'
#
loop_
_entity.id
_entity.type
_entity.pdbx_description
1 polymer ?
#
loop_
_entity_poly.entity_id
_entity_poly.type
_entity_poly.pdbx_seq_one_letter_code
_entity_poly.pdbx_strand_id
1 'polypeptide(L)'
;MVEWTAAERKAIASVWGSISADEIGPQSVARLLIVFPWTRRYFSSFGNLADSAAILGNPKVANHGKTVMKALDKAVQNLDNIKKTYTALSVTHSEKLHVDPDNFKLLSECITVCIAAKLGPTVFDAYTHEAFYKFMCVVVSALSKQYH
;
A
#
# COMPACT_ATOMS: atom_id res chain seq x y z
N MET A 1 10.51 -19.19 -4.29
CA MET A 1 9.17 -18.57 -4.42
C MET A 1 8.74 -18.20 -3.00
N VAL A 2 7.80 -17.29 -2.77
CA VAL A 2 7.23 -17.19 -1.41
C VAL A 2 6.26 -18.35 -1.25
N GLU A 3 6.31 -19.04 -0.12
CA GLU A 3 5.36 -20.10 0.21
C GLU A 3 4.33 -19.54 1.18
N TRP A 4 3.04 -19.75 0.88
CA TRP A 4 1.93 -19.30 1.72
C TRP A 4 1.22 -20.48 2.35
N THR A 5 1.10 -20.47 3.68
CA THR A 5 0.27 -21.45 4.39
C THR A 5 -1.21 -21.18 4.14
N ALA A 6 -2.07 -22.18 4.37
CA ALA A 6 -3.52 -21.98 4.28
C ALA A 6 -4.02 -20.93 5.29
N ALA A 7 -3.39 -20.86 6.48
CA ALA A 7 -3.73 -19.88 7.51
C ALA A 7 -3.38 -18.45 7.07
N GLU A 8 -2.20 -18.23 6.51
CA GLU A 8 -1.78 -16.91 6.00
C GLU A 8 -2.71 -16.43 4.88
N ARG A 9 -3.04 -17.30 3.92
CA ARG A 9 -3.98 -16.97 2.83
C ARG A 9 -5.34 -16.54 3.37
N LYS A 10 -5.87 -17.29 4.34
CA LYS A 10 -7.15 -16.99 4.99
C LYS A 10 -7.07 -15.66 5.76
N ALA A 11 -6.00 -15.41 6.50
CA ALA A 11 -5.81 -14.17 7.23
C ALA A 11 -5.77 -12.95 6.30
N ILE A 12 -4.98 -13.02 5.22
CA ILE A 12 -4.89 -11.95 4.21
C ILE A 12 -6.26 -11.68 3.58
N ALA A 13 -6.96 -12.74 3.16
CA ALA A 13 -8.31 -12.59 2.58
C ALA A 13 -9.32 -12.01 3.58
N SER A 14 -9.24 -12.42 4.85
CA SER A 14 -10.13 -11.93 5.91
C SER A 14 -9.91 -10.44 6.20
N VAL A 15 -8.65 -10.00 6.30
CA VAL A 15 -8.31 -8.57 6.43
C VAL A 15 -8.86 -7.82 5.24
N TRP A 16 -8.58 -8.30 4.02
CA TRP A 16 -8.98 -7.62 2.79
C TRP A 16 -10.50 -7.50 2.65
N GLY A 17 -11.25 -8.53 3.04
CA GLY A 17 -12.72 -8.51 3.05
C GLY A 17 -13.35 -7.65 4.15
N SER A 18 -12.57 -7.22 5.15
CA SER A 18 -13.04 -6.44 6.30
C SER A 18 -12.74 -4.94 6.17
N ILE A 19 -12.10 -4.51 5.08
CA ILE A 19 -11.71 -3.12 4.85
C ILE A 19 -12.35 -2.57 3.58
N SER A 20 -12.55 -1.25 3.54
CA SER A 20 -12.96 -0.55 2.32
C SER A 20 -11.77 0.13 1.67
N ALA A 21 -11.53 -0.15 0.38
CA ALA A 21 -10.53 0.55 -0.41
C ALA A 21 -10.81 2.07 -0.52
N ASP A 22 -12.09 2.46 -0.46
CA ASP A 22 -12.53 3.86 -0.48
C ASP A 22 -12.25 4.59 0.83
N GLU A 23 -11.97 3.85 1.91
CA GLU A 23 -11.64 4.39 3.23
C GLU A 23 -10.13 4.32 3.49
N ILE A 24 -9.56 3.11 3.44
CA ILE A 24 -8.16 2.86 3.80
C ILE A 24 -7.20 3.52 2.81
N GLY A 25 -7.50 3.46 1.51
CA GLY A 25 -6.63 4.02 0.47
C GLY A 25 -6.34 5.51 0.68
N PRO A 26 -7.37 6.38 0.74
CA PRO A 26 -7.19 7.79 1.03
C PRO A 26 -6.42 8.06 2.34
N GLN A 27 -6.74 7.34 3.42
CA GLN A 27 -6.08 7.50 4.71
C GLN A 27 -4.59 7.18 4.64
N SER A 28 -4.21 6.09 3.95
CA SER A 28 -2.83 5.65 3.86
C SER A 28 -1.95 6.58 3.04
N VAL A 29 -2.44 7.06 1.88
CA VAL A 29 -1.66 8.01 1.06
C VAL A 29 -1.59 9.38 1.72
N ALA A 30 -2.68 9.86 2.35
CA ALA A 30 -2.62 11.09 3.13
C ALA A 30 -1.59 10.97 4.27
N ARG A 31 -1.59 9.86 5.01
CA ARG A 31 -0.60 9.59 6.06
C ARG A 31 0.83 9.57 5.52
N LEU A 32 1.08 8.94 4.37
CA LEU A 32 2.39 8.95 3.71
C LEU A 32 2.87 10.39 3.46
N LEU A 33 2.03 11.23 2.86
CA LEU A 33 2.38 12.62 2.52
C LEU A 33 2.58 13.50 3.76
N ILE A 34 1.88 13.21 4.85
CA ILE A 34 2.00 13.96 6.11
C ILE A 34 3.25 13.55 6.88
N VAL A 35 3.43 12.25 7.12
CA VAL A 35 4.51 11.70 7.96
C VAL A 35 5.86 11.72 7.25
N PHE A 36 5.86 11.55 5.93
CA PHE A 36 7.07 11.47 5.10
C PHE A 36 7.03 12.56 4.01
N PRO A 37 7.20 13.85 4.37
CA PRO A 37 6.90 14.98 3.49
C PRO A 37 7.75 15.01 2.20
N TRP A 38 8.91 14.37 2.16
CA TRP A 38 9.71 14.24 0.94
C TRP A 38 8.96 13.50 -0.19
N THR A 39 8.00 12.64 0.15
CA THR A 39 7.18 11.91 -0.83
C THR A 39 6.27 12.82 -1.63
N ARG A 40 5.96 14.03 -1.14
CA ARG A 40 5.14 15.04 -1.85
C ARG A 40 5.74 15.42 -3.20
N ARG A 41 7.06 15.28 -3.39
CA ARG A 41 7.75 15.58 -4.67
C ARG A 41 7.16 14.83 -5.87
N TYR A 42 6.61 13.62 -5.65
CA TYR A 42 6.01 12.80 -6.70
C TYR A 42 4.56 13.20 -7.04
N PHE A 43 3.96 14.11 -6.27
CA PHE A 43 2.55 14.48 -6.35
C PHE A 43 2.32 15.96 -6.64
N SER A 44 3.27 16.64 -7.29
CA SER A 44 3.19 18.07 -7.61
C SER A 44 1.93 18.46 -8.42
N SER A 45 1.41 17.56 -9.25
CA SER A 45 0.19 17.77 -10.03
C SER A 45 -1.11 17.65 -9.21
N PHE A 46 -1.01 17.34 -7.91
CA PHE A 46 -2.17 17.13 -7.04
C PHE A 46 -2.71 18.44 -6.44
N GLY A 47 -2.05 19.57 -6.69
CA GLY A 47 -2.47 20.88 -6.18
C GLY A 47 -1.94 21.14 -4.77
N ASN A 48 -2.76 21.72 -3.90
CA ASN A 48 -2.32 22.11 -2.56
C ASN A 48 -2.04 20.89 -1.67
N LEU A 49 -0.80 20.77 -1.21
CA LEU A 49 -0.29 19.77 -0.26
C LEU A 49 0.56 20.44 0.84
N ALA A 50 0.32 21.72 1.14
CA ALA A 50 1.15 22.52 2.04
C ALA A 50 1.11 22.01 3.49
N ASP A 51 -0.08 21.66 3.98
CA ASP A 51 -0.32 21.23 5.35
C ASP A 51 -1.23 19.99 5.42
N SER A 52 -1.40 19.44 6.63
CA SER A 52 -2.18 18.23 6.85
C SER A 52 -3.66 18.39 6.48
N ALA A 53 -4.26 19.57 6.70
CA ALA A 53 -5.66 19.80 6.36
C ALA A 53 -5.84 19.85 4.84
N ALA A 54 -4.94 20.51 4.12
CA ALA A 54 -4.90 20.53 2.66
C ALA A 54 -4.74 19.12 2.09
N ILE A 55 -3.84 18.29 2.65
CA ILE A 55 -3.63 16.91 2.20
C ILE A 55 -4.86 16.03 2.45
N LEU A 56 -5.45 16.10 3.65
CA LEU A 56 -6.63 15.31 4.02
C LEU A 56 -7.87 15.68 3.18
N GLY A 57 -8.01 16.95 2.83
CA GLY A 57 -9.10 17.45 1.99
C GLY A 57 -8.86 17.30 0.48
N ASN A 58 -7.71 16.76 0.04
CA ASN A 58 -7.35 16.75 -1.37
C ASN A 58 -8.02 15.57 -2.13
N PRO A 59 -8.92 15.83 -3.09
CA PRO A 59 -9.62 14.76 -3.81
C PRO A 59 -8.71 13.93 -4.71
N LYS A 60 -7.60 14.50 -5.21
CA LYS A 60 -6.62 13.75 -6.02
C LYS A 60 -5.82 12.78 -5.15
N VAL A 61 -5.45 13.18 -3.93
CA VAL A 61 -4.84 12.28 -2.94
C VAL A 61 -5.76 11.11 -2.62
N ALA A 62 -7.04 11.40 -2.33
CA ALA A 62 -8.03 10.36 -2.04
C ALA A 62 -8.21 9.39 -3.23
N ASN A 63 -8.39 9.92 -4.44
CA ASN A 63 -8.57 9.09 -5.64
C ASN A 63 -7.32 8.24 -5.96
N HIS A 64 -6.13 8.77 -5.73
CA HIS A 64 -4.90 8.00 -5.91
C HIS A 64 -4.77 6.90 -4.85
N GLY A 65 -5.14 7.17 -3.59
CA GLY A 65 -5.22 6.14 -2.55
C GLY A 65 -6.10 4.96 -2.93
N LYS A 66 -7.27 5.22 -3.54
CA LYS A 66 -8.14 4.16 -4.09
C LYS A 66 -7.44 3.37 -5.21
N THR A 67 -6.68 4.06 -6.06
CA THR A 67 -5.91 3.42 -7.14
C THR A 67 -4.84 2.48 -6.60
N VAL A 68 -4.14 2.88 -5.54
CA VAL A 68 -3.17 2.03 -4.83
C VAL A 68 -3.84 0.78 -4.28
N MET A 69 -4.97 0.91 -3.57
CA MET A 69 -5.67 -0.24 -2.99
C MET A 69 -6.20 -1.19 -4.07
N LYS A 70 -6.67 -0.68 -5.22
CA LYS A 70 -7.04 -1.51 -6.37
C LYS A 70 -5.86 -2.25 -6.98
N ALA A 71 -4.65 -1.68 -6.93
CA ALA A 71 -3.45 -2.40 -7.35
C ALA A 71 -3.16 -3.56 -6.38
N LEU A 72 -3.29 -3.36 -5.08
CA LEU A 72 -3.12 -4.38 -4.04
C LEU A 72 -4.14 -5.53 -4.15
N ASP A 73 -5.38 -5.25 -4.55
CA ASP A 73 -6.41 -6.25 -4.79
C ASP A 73 -5.94 -7.34 -5.78
N LYS A 74 -5.18 -6.94 -6.81
CA LYS A 74 -4.58 -7.88 -7.78
C LYS A 74 -3.55 -8.81 -7.14
N ALA A 75 -2.80 -8.36 -6.14
CA ALA A 75 -1.86 -9.21 -5.40
C ALA A 75 -2.60 -10.18 -4.47
N VAL A 76 -3.66 -9.72 -3.79
CA VAL A 76 -4.50 -10.59 -2.95
C VAL A 76 -5.14 -11.72 -3.78
N GLN A 77 -5.58 -11.41 -5.01
CA GLN A 77 -6.13 -12.41 -5.94
C GLN A 77 -5.05 -13.34 -6.56
N ASN A 78 -3.77 -12.97 -6.49
CA ASN A 78 -2.67 -13.68 -7.15
C ASN A 78 -1.45 -13.84 -6.23
N LEU A 79 -1.66 -14.32 -5.00
CA LEU A 79 -0.63 -14.42 -3.95
C LEU A 79 0.64 -15.17 -4.39
N ASP A 80 0.49 -16.17 -5.25
CA ASP A 80 1.61 -16.99 -5.75
C ASP A 80 2.39 -16.33 -6.89
N ASN A 81 1.87 -15.25 -7.47
CA ASN A 81 2.38 -14.64 -8.69
C ASN A 81 2.59 -13.12 -8.58
N ILE A 82 2.64 -12.57 -7.37
CA ILE A 82 2.76 -11.12 -7.09
C ILE A 82 3.90 -10.47 -7.89
N LYS A 83 5.06 -11.13 -8.00
CA LYS A 83 6.22 -10.64 -8.76
C LYS A 83 5.89 -10.34 -10.22
N LYS A 84 5.20 -11.27 -10.89
CA LYS A 84 4.78 -11.10 -12.29
C LYS A 84 3.66 -10.08 -12.39
N THR A 85 2.72 -10.10 -11.45
CA THR A 85 1.58 -9.15 -11.38
C THR A 85 2.04 -7.70 -11.39
N TYR A 86 3.16 -7.37 -10.75
CA TYR A 86 3.65 -5.99 -10.63
C TYR A 86 4.84 -5.63 -11.52
N THR A 87 5.25 -6.48 -12.45
CA THR A 87 6.39 -6.18 -13.33
C THR A 87 6.22 -4.84 -14.07
N ALA A 88 5.08 -4.62 -14.75
CA ALA A 88 4.83 -3.37 -15.47
C ALA A 88 4.71 -2.15 -14.54
N LEU A 89 4.17 -2.33 -13.33
CA LEU A 89 4.03 -1.26 -12.35
C LEU A 89 5.38 -0.87 -11.76
N SER A 90 6.27 -1.85 -11.55
CA SER A 90 7.65 -1.65 -11.11
C SER A 90 8.43 -0.82 -12.13
N VAL A 91 8.38 -1.17 -13.42
CA VAL A 91 9.00 -0.37 -14.49
C VAL A 91 8.44 1.06 -14.51
N THR A 92 7.13 1.22 -14.37
CA THR A 92 6.52 2.56 -14.35
C THR A 92 7.06 3.41 -13.20
N HIS A 93 7.17 2.85 -11.99
CA HIS A 93 7.66 3.61 -10.84
C HIS A 93 9.17 3.89 -10.91
N SER A 94 9.95 2.98 -11.51
CA SER A 94 11.39 3.18 -11.75
C SER A 94 11.66 4.18 -12.89
N GLU A 95 11.26 3.84 -14.10
CA GLU A 95 11.72 4.50 -15.34
C GLU A 95 10.94 5.76 -15.71
N LYS A 96 9.71 5.90 -15.22
CA LYS A 96 8.84 7.03 -15.57
C LYS A 96 8.60 7.97 -14.41
N LEU A 97 8.36 7.43 -13.22
CA LEU A 97 8.05 8.23 -12.04
C LEU A 97 9.29 8.51 -11.18
N HIS A 98 10.39 7.77 -11.40
CA HIS A 98 11.64 7.87 -10.65
C HIS A 98 11.42 7.87 -9.14
N VAL A 99 10.50 7.03 -8.67
CA VAL A 99 10.16 6.89 -7.26
C VAL A 99 11.22 6.04 -6.59
N ASP A 100 12.00 6.62 -5.68
CA ASP A 100 12.92 5.87 -4.83
C ASP A 100 12.19 4.69 -4.15
N PRO A 101 12.67 3.43 -4.33
CA PRO A 101 11.96 2.23 -3.92
C PRO A 101 11.77 2.11 -2.40
N ASP A 102 12.54 2.83 -1.58
CA ASP A 102 12.33 2.83 -0.12
C ASP A 102 10.96 3.39 0.27
N ASN A 103 10.37 4.24 -0.58
CA ASN A 103 9.04 4.81 -0.34
C ASN A 103 7.91 3.77 -0.44
N PHE A 104 8.13 2.62 -1.08
CA PHE A 104 7.14 1.53 -1.06
C PHE A 104 7.01 0.92 0.34
N LYS A 105 8.12 0.81 1.08
CA LYS A 105 8.11 0.35 2.47
C LYS A 105 7.34 1.33 3.36
N LEU A 106 7.59 2.62 3.21
CA LEU A 106 6.88 3.66 3.98
C LEU A 106 5.38 3.65 3.74
N LEU A 107 4.95 3.49 2.48
CA LEU A 107 3.53 3.36 2.15
C LEU A 107 2.94 2.06 2.72
N SER A 108 3.67 0.95 2.66
CA SER A 108 3.28 -0.32 3.25
C SER A 108 3.01 -0.20 4.76
N GLU A 109 3.89 0.50 5.49
CA GLU A 109 3.72 0.78 6.91
C GLU A 109 2.50 1.67 7.18
N CYS A 110 2.27 2.70 6.36
CA CYS A 110 1.08 3.55 6.47
C CYS A 110 -0.22 2.77 6.26
N ILE A 111 -0.25 1.85 5.29
CA ILE A 111 -1.40 0.96 5.05
C ILE A 111 -1.63 0.06 6.27
N THR A 112 -0.58 -0.55 6.79
CA THR A 112 -0.66 -1.43 7.97
C THR A 112 -1.21 -0.68 9.18
N VAL A 113 -0.73 0.54 9.44
CA VAL A 113 -1.22 1.39 10.54
C VAL A 113 -2.71 1.75 10.35
N CYS A 114 -3.13 2.12 9.14
CA CYS A 114 -4.53 2.46 8.86
C CYS A 114 -5.46 1.26 9.06
N ILE A 115 -5.05 0.06 8.61
CA ILE A 115 -5.81 -1.18 8.82
C ILE A 115 -5.89 -1.53 10.30
N ALA A 116 -4.77 -1.49 11.02
CA ALA A 116 -4.74 -1.77 12.46
C ALA A 116 -5.64 -0.79 13.25
N ALA A 117 -5.59 0.50 12.92
CA ALA A 117 -6.45 1.50 13.53
C ALA A 117 -7.94 1.27 13.24
N LYS A 118 -8.28 0.78 12.04
CA LYS A 118 -9.66 0.48 11.63
C LYS A 118 -10.22 -0.77 12.29
N LEU A 119 -9.46 -1.85 12.32
CA LEU A 119 -9.93 -3.17 12.74
C LEU A 119 -9.73 -3.42 14.24
N GLY A 120 -8.83 -2.68 14.88
CA GLY A 120 -8.50 -2.85 16.29
C GLY A 120 -7.70 -4.13 16.58
N PRO A 121 -7.16 -4.26 17.80
CA PRO A 121 -6.20 -5.32 18.14
C PRO A 121 -6.81 -6.71 18.24
N THR A 122 -8.13 -6.83 18.38
CA THR A 122 -8.83 -8.12 18.43
C THR A 122 -8.92 -8.75 17.04
N VAL A 123 -9.14 -7.94 16.00
CA VAL A 123 -9.28 -8.43 14.61
C VAL A 123 -7.93 -8.42 13.90
N PHE A 124 -7.14 -7.36 14.07
CA PHE A 124 -5.78 -7.27 13.55
C PHE A 124 -4.77 -7.65 14.65
N ASP A 125 -4.89 -8.89 15.12
CA ASP A 125 -4.04 -9.48 16.16
C ASP A 125 -2.64 -9.81 15.63
N ALA A 126 -1.78 -10.38 16.48
CA ALA A 126 -0.39 -10.69 16.13
C ALA A 126 -0.26 -11.65 14.94
N TYR A 127 -1.13 -12.66 14.84
CA TYR A 127 -1.11 -13.64 13.75
C TYR A 127 -1.60 -13.03 12.44
N THR A 128 -2.66 -12.21 12.50
CA THR A 128 -3.19 -11.50 11.34
C THR A 128 -2.18 -10.47 10.83
N HIS A 129 -1.54 -9.75 11.74
CA HIS A 129 -0.49 -8.80 11.42
C HIS A 129 0.73 -9.50 10.80
N GLU A 130 1.16 -10.66 11.31
CA GLU A 130 2.26 -11.45 10.73
C GLU A 130 2.00 -11.79 9.26
N ALA A 131 0.83 -12.39 8.97
CA ALA A 131 0.47 -12.76 7.61
C ALA A 131 0.36 -11.53 6.69
N PHE A 132 -0.24 -10.44 7.18
CA PHE A 132 -0.37 -9.20 6.42
C PHE A 132 0.98 -8.50 6.18
N TYR A 133 1.87 -8.51 7.17
CA TYR A 133 3.21 -7.94 7.04
C TYR A 133 4.03 -8.73 6.02
N LYS A 134 4.00 -10.07 6.07
CA LYS A 134 4.61 -10.94 5.05
C LYS A 134 4.07 -10.62 3.65
N PHE A 135 2.75 -10.47 3.50
CA PHE A 135 2.10 -10.03 2.26
C PHE A 135 2.68 -8.72 1.74
N MET A 136 2.74 -7.70 2.58
CA MET A 136 3.24 -6.39 2.19
C MET A 136 4.74 -6.42 1.86
N CYS A 137 5.56 -7.21 2.55
CA CYS A 137 6.97 -7.40 2.19
C CYS A 137 7.14 -8.00 0.78
N VAL A 138 6.29 -8.96 0.40
CA VAL A 138 6.32 -9.54 -0.95
C VAL A 138 5.88 -8.53 -2.00
N VAL A 139 4.84 -7.73 -1.70
CA VAL A 139 4.40 -6.63 -2.57
C VAL A 139 5.52 -5.61 -2.79
N VAL A 140 6.16 -5.13 -1.72
CA VAL A 140 7.28 -4.18 -1.79
C VAL A 140 8.43 -4.78 -2.61
N SER A 141 8.82 -6.02 -2.34
CA SER A 141 9.85 -6.71 -3.11
C SER A 141 9.53 -6.81 -4.61
N ALA A 142 8.26 -7.03 -4.96
CA ALA A 142 7.82 -7.08 -6.36
C ALA A 142 7.83 -5.70 -7.02
N LEU A 143 7.40 -4.65 -6.31
CA LEU A 143 7.41 -3.27 -6.82
C LEU A 143 8.82 -2.73 -7.01
N SER A 144 9.79 -3.13 -6.19
CA SER A 144 11.19 -2.73 -6.32
C SER A 144 11.97 -3.57 -7.34
N LYS A 145 11.37 -4.57 -7.99
CA LYS A 145 12.12 -5.59 -8.73
C LYS A 145 12.74 -5.11 -10.06
N GLN A 146 12.21 -4.06 -10.68
CA GLN A 146 12.67 -3.55 -11.99
C GLN A 146 13.49 -2.26 -11.89
N TYR A 147 13.97 -1.93 -10.69
CA TYR A 147 14.88 -0.84 -10.44
C TYR A 147 16.31 -1.26 -10.81
N HIS A 148 17.00 -0.44 -11.60
CA HIS A 148 18.38 -0.69 -12.06
C HIS A 148 19.21 0.61 -12.08
#